data_AF-A0A974P0W2-F1
#
_entry.id   AF-A0A974P0W2-F1
#
_cell.length_a   1.000
_cell.length_b   1.000
_cell.length_c   1.000
_cell.angle_alpha   90.00
_cell.angle_beta   90.00
_cell.angle_gamma   90.00
#
_symmetry.space_group_name_H-M   'P 1'
#
loop_
_entity.id
_entity.type
_entity.pdbx_description
1 polymer ?
#
loop_
_entity_poly.entity_id
_entity_poly.type
_entity_poly.pdbx_seq_one_letter_code
_entity_poly.pdbx_strand_id
1 'polypeptide(L)'
;MKRTWPVAFQDCFGRYGLDVQTATATATTGYLVLNGVVLNTAARKLQLRGPVWAYRFWRAGHHHDMRACQLSFAAGRMARFLDLKAAGVPIRRWLTSEQGVALVLDEHVNRPGHVPGTLTAALAKIGAHDPAGWQTADEARLIAAYVLARKATNMTDPIKRAERIADAVNQNTLSADRGSFVI
;
A
#
# COMPACT_ATOMS: atom_id res chain seq x y z
N MET A 1 -2.27 16.21 4.44
CA MET A 1 -1.53 17.29 5.13
C MET A 1 -2.01 18.66 4.67
N LYS A 2 -1.73 19.13 3.44
CA LYS A 2 -2.11 20.47 2.95
C LYS A 2 -3.56 20.88 3.24
N ARG A 3 -4.53 19.96 3.07
CA ARG A 3 -5.96 20.20 3.35
C ARG A 3 -6.31 20.24 4.84
N THR A 4 -5.73 19.35 5.63
CA THR A 4 -6.12 19.11 7.04
C THR A 4 -5.31 19.96 8.02
N TRP A 5 -4.02 20.15 7.73
CA TRP A 5 -3.06 20.90 8.54
C TRP A 5 -2.25 21.85 7.63
N PRO A 6 -2.87 22.90 7.09
CA PRO A 6 -2.22 23.80 6.14
C PRO A 6 -1.01 24.53 6.74
N VAL A 7 -1.08 24.91 8.02
CA VAL A 7 0.03 25.58 8.74
C VAL A 7 1.23 24.64 8.87
N ALA A 8 1.01 23.40 9.30
CA ALA A 8 2.08 22.40 9.40
C ALA A 8 2.69 22.09 8.04
N PHE A 9 1.87 22.02 6.98
CA PHE A 9 2.37 21.84 5.62
C PHE A 9 3.24 23.02 5.19
N GLN A 10 2.84 24.25 5.51
CA GLN A 10 3.62 25.44 5.22
C GLN A 10 4.96 25.43 5.96
N ASP A 11 4.99 25.06 7.24
CA ASP A 11 6.22 24.99 8.02
C ASP A 11 7.17 23.88 7.51
N CYS A 12 6.64 22.70 7.22
CA CYS A 12 7.43 21.56 6.78
C CYS A 12 7.94 21.70 5.34
N PHE A 13 7.12 22.24 4.43
CA PHE A 13 7.35 22.14 2.98
C PHE A 13 7.08 23.45 2.24
N GLY A 14 5.93 24.08 2.46
CA GLY A 14 5.46 25.20 1.64
C GLY A 14 6.39 26.42 1.69
N ARG A 15 6.96 26.74 2.87
CA ARG A 15 7.94 27.83 3.02
C ARG A 15 9.24 27.61 2.24
N TYR A 16 9.48 26.38 1.79
CA TYR A 16 10.62 25.99 0.98
C TYR A 16 10.27 25.82 -0.50
N GLY A 17 9.07 26.26 -0.90
CA GLY A 17 8.57 26.22 -2.27
C GLY A 17 8.05 24.87 -2.73
N LEU A 18 7.98 23.85 -1.86
CA LEU A 18 7.40 22.55 -2.22
C LEU A 18 5.89 22.59 -2.05
N ASP A 19 5.18 22.21 -3.10
CA ASP A 19 3.74 22.11 -3.16
C ASP A 19 3.28 20.82 -3.89
N VAL A 20 1.97 20.62 -4.00
CA VAL A 20 1.32 19.51 -4.68
C VAL A 20 0.31 20.05 -5.69
N GLN A 21 0.37 19.55 -6.92
CA GLN A 21 -0.64 19.77 -7.96
C GLN A 21 -1.36 18.45 -8.22
N THR A 22 -2.66 18.42 -7.94
CA THR A 22 -3.53 17.27 -8.24
C THR A 22 -4.20 17.46 -9.60
N ALA A 23 -4.54 16.35 -10.27
CA ALA A 23 -5.23 16.42 -11.58
C ALA A 23 -6.64 17.01 -11.44
N THR A 24 -7.30 16.79 -10.31
CA THR A 24 -8.57 17.42 -9.90
C THR A 24 -8.58 17.65 -8.39
N ALA A 25 -9.53 18.43 -7.87
CA ALA A 25 -9.69 18.65 -6.42
C ALA A 25 -9.99 17.37 -5.62
N THR A 26 -10.49 16.32 -6.30
CA THR A 26 -10.81 15.02 -5.71
C THR A 26 -9.80 13.93 -6.07
N ALA A 27 -8.82 14.22 -6.93
CA ALA A 27 -7.85 13.23 -7.37
C ALA A 27 -6.99 12.75 -6.19
N THR A 28 -6.84 11.43 -6.10
CA THR A 28 -5.97 10.74 -5.14
C THR A 28 -4.52 10.71 -5.60
N THR A 29 -4.24 11.16 -6.82
CA THR A 29 -2.94 11.25 -7.47
C THR A 29 -2.61 12.68 -7.85
N GLY A 30 -1.32 12.99 -7.93
CA GLY A 30 -0.83 14.31 -8.27
C GLY A 30 0.68 14.32 -8.42
N TYR A 31 1.21 15.50 -8.73
CA TYR A 31 2.64 15.76 -8.84
C TYR A 31 3.10 16.67 -7.71
N LEU A 32 4.33 16.46 -7.27
CA LEU A 32 5.04 17.47 -6.49
C LEU A 32 5.40 18.64 -7.40
N VAL A 33 5.31 19.84 -6.86
CA VAL A 33 5.68 21.10 -7.50
C VAL A 33 6.76 21.74 -6.64
N LEU A 34 7.85 22.21 -7.24
CA LEU A 34 8.89 22.93 -6.53
C LEU A 34 9.09 24.29 -7.19
N ASN A 35 8.86 25.37 -6.45
CA ASN A 35 8.92 26.75 -6.94
C ASN A 35 8.09 26.95 -8.22
N GLY A 36 6.87 26.39 -8.25
CA GLY A 36 5.98 26.44 -9.41
C GLY A 36 6.29 25.42 -10.52
N VAL A 37 7.38 24.66 -10.43
CA VAL A 37 7.77 23.67 -11.45
C VAL A 37 7.30 22.26 -11.09
N VAL A 38 6.50 21.66 -11.97
CA VAL A 38 6.00 20.28 -11.81
C VAL A 38 7.14 19.25 -11.96
N LEU A 39 7.32 18.40 -10.95
CA LEU A 39 8.36 17.38 -10.87
C LEU A 39 7.93 16.03 -11.50
N ASN A 40 7.59 16.05 -12.78
CA ASN A 40 7.08 14.88 -13.51
C ASN A 40 8.15 14.04 -14.23
N THR A 41 9.39 14.51 -14.33
CA THR A 41 10.51 13.78 -14.95
C THR A 41 11.58 13.38 -13.93
N ALA A 42 12.40 12.38 -14.26
CA ALA A 42 13.51 11.95 -13.41
C ALA A 42 14.50 13.09 -13.13
N ALA A 43 14.85 13.87 -14.16
CA ALA A 43 15.74 15.02 -14.05
C ALA A 43 15.19 16.10 -13.09
N ARG A 44 13.89 16.42 -13.19
CA ARG A 44 13.27 17.40 -12.27
C ARG A 44 13.22 16.89 -10.83
N LYS A 45 12.95 15.59 -10.63
CA LYS A 45 12.95 14.96 -9.30
C LYS A 45 14.33 14.91 -8.65
N LEU A 46 15.41 15.06 -9.40
CA LEU A 46 16.78 15.06 -8.87
C LEU A 46 16.99 16.15 -7.82
N GLN A 47 16.30 17.29 -7.95
CA GLN A 47 16.36 18.38 -6.99
C GLN A 47 15.99 17.94 -5.57
N LEU A 48 15.03 17.01 -5.43
CA LEU A 48 14.59 16.48 -4.13
C LEU A 48 15.52 15.39 -3.57
N ARG A 49 16.50 14.92 -4.35
CA ARG A 49 17.45 13.88 -3.92
C ARG A 49 18.70 14.45 -3.25
N GLY A 50 18.84 15.78 -3.22
CA GLY A 50 19.97 16.44 -2.55
C GLY A 50 19.86 16.44 -1.02
N PRO A 51 20.99 16.65 -0.30
CA PRO A 51 21.05 16.58 1.15
C PRO A 51 20.11 17.58 1.85
N VAL A 52 19.91 18.77 1.26
CA VAL A 52 19.01 19.79 1.80
C VAL A 52 17.57 19.28 1.89
N TRP A 53 17.08 18.61 0.83
CA TRP A 53 15.73 18.05 0.84
C TRP A 53 15.63 16.80 1.71
N ALA A 54 16.67 15.96 1.73
CA ALA A 54 16.74 14.83 2.67
C ALA A 54 16.60 15.31 4.13
N TYR A 55 17.34 16.34 4.53
CA TYR A 55 17.23 16.93 5.86
C TYR A 55 15.84 17.53 6.13
N ARG A 56 15.24 18.22 5.16
CA ARG A 56 13.88 18.78 5.31
C ARG A 56 12.84 17.67 5.51
N PHE A 57 12.89 16.59 4.74
CA PHE A 57 12.00 15.44 4.92
C PHE A 57 12.21 14.76 6.27
N TRP A 58 13.47 14.58 6.69
CA TRP A 58 13.81 14.05 8.01
C TRP A 58 13.22 14.93 9.12
N ARG A 59 13.41 16.24 9.06
CA ARG A 59 12.86 17.20 10.03
C ARG A 59 11.33 17.15 10.06
N ALA A 60 10.68 17.14 8.89
CA ALA A 60 9.23 17.02 8.79
C ALA A 60 8.71 15.72 9.42
N GLY A 61 9.46 14.62 9.32
CA GLY A 61 9.12 13.35 9.98
C GLY A 61 9.04 13.43 11.51
N HIS A 62 9.59 14.48 12.13
CA HIS A 62 9.48 14.71 13.58
C HIS A 62 8.29 15.62 13.94
N HIS A 63 7.64 16.26 12.96
CA HIS A 63 6.46 17.09 13.19
C HIS A 63 5.24 16.22 13.51
N HIS A 64 4.52 16.54 14.59
CA HIS A 64 3.40 15.73 15.07
C HIS A 64 2.29 15.58 14.00
N ASP A 65 1.84 16.69 13.38
CA ASP A 65 0.85 16.65 12.29
C ASP A 65 1.30 15.89 11.05
N MET A 66 2.61 15.88 10.75
CA MET A 66 3.13 15.11 9.62
C MET A 66 3.02 13.61 9.90
N ARG A 67 3.41 13.18 11.11
CA ARG A 67 3.27 11.78 11.54
C ARG A 67 1.80 11.37 11.58
N ALA A 68 0.92 12.20 12.14
CA ALA A 68 -0.52 11.96 12.13
C ALA A 68 -1.05 11.80 10.69
N CYS A 69 -0.64 12.68 9.77
CA CYS A 69 -1.00 12.57 8.37
C CYS A 69 -0.51 11.27 7.71
N GLN A 70 0.73 10.85 8.00
CA GLN A 70 1.30 9.60 7.47
C GLN A 70 0.54 8.39 8.00
N LEU A 71 0.19 8.37 9.29
CA LEU A 71 -0.59 7.31 9.91
C LEU A 71 -2.00 7.23 9.32
N SER A 72 -2.73 8.35 9.25
CA SER A 72 -4.07 8.38 8.64
C SER A 72 -4.05 7.96 7.18
N PHE A 73 -3.03 8.38 6.42
CA PHE A 73 -2.87 7.96 5.02
C PHE A 73 -2.57 6.47 4.92
N ALA A 74 -1.68 5.93 5.76
CA ALA A 74 -1.33 4.52 5.79
C ALA A 74 -2.55 3.65 6.16
N ALA A 75 -3.28 4.01 7.22
CA ALA A 75 -4.50 3.32 7.63
C ALA A 75 -5.56 3.34 6.51
N GLY A 76 -5.75 4.49 5.86
CA GLY A 76 -6.66 4.61 4.73
C GLY A 76 -6.29 3.77 3.49
N ARG A 77 -5.07 3.23 3.40
CA ARG A 77 -4.70 2.31 2.30
C ARG A 77 -5.42 0.98 2.43
N MET A 78 -5.72 0.52 3.64
CA MET A 78 -6.35 -0.78 3.88
C MET A 78 -7.70 -0.89 3.18
N ALA A 79 -8.59 0.08 3.44
CA ALA A 79 -9.89 0.14 2.77
C ALA A 79 -9.75 0.21 1.24
N ARG A 80 -8.77 0.97 0.73
CA ARG A 80 -8.59 1.16 -0.72
C ARG A 80 -8.20 -0.12 -1.45
N PHE A 81 -7.22 -0.88 -0.95
CA PHE A 81 -6.79 -2.07 -1.67
C PHE A 81 -7.81 -3.21 -1.54
N LEU A 82 -8.51 -3.29 -0.42
CA LEU A 82 -9.52 -4.33 -0.17
C LEU A 82 -10.74 -4.22 -1.10
N ASP A 83 -11.03 -3.01 -1.59
CA ASP A 83 -12.07 -2.74 -2.58
C ASP A 83 -11.59 -2.85 -4.04
N LEU A 84 -10.28 -3.04 -4.30
CA LEU A 84 -9.81 -3.38 -5.64
C LEU A 84 -10.41 -4.72 -6.07
N LYS A 85 -10.60 -4.89 -7.37
CA LYS A 85 -11.18 -6.12 -7.94
C LYS A 85 -10.09 -7.04 -8.46
N ALA A 86 -10.11 -8.31 -8.03
CA ALA A 86 -9.39 -9.41 -8.64
C ALA A 86 -10.40 -10.41 -9.20
N ALA A 87 -10.21 -10.84 -10.44
CA ALA A 87 -11.21 -11.64 -11.17
C ALA A 87 -12.64 -11.06 -11.10
N GLY A 88 -12.78 -9.73 -11.17
CA GLY A 88 -14.07 -9.03 -11.12
C GLY A 88 -14.71 -8.89 -9.73
N VAL A 89 -14.17 -9.57 -8.70
CA VAL A 89 -14.69 -9.58 -7.33
C VAL A 89 -13.76 -8.78 -6.39
N PRO A 90 -14.29 -8.00 -5.42
CA PRO A 90 -13.45 -7.27 -4.47
C PRO A 90 -12.50 -8.18 -3.67
N ILE A 91 -11.26 -7.75 -3.45
CA ILE A 91 -10.22 -8.52 -2.73
C ILE A 91 -10.71 -8.98 -1.35
N ARG A 92 -11.44 -8.13 -0.63
CA ARG A 92 -12.01 -8.45 0.69
C ARG A 92 -12.96 -9.65 0.73
N ARG A 93 -13.43 -10.16 -0.42
CA ARG A 93 -14.23 -11.39 -0.45
C ARG A 93 -13.35 -12.64 -0.58
N TRP A 94 -12.20 -12.50 -1.22
CA TRP A 94 -11.24 -13.58 -1.41
C TRP A 94 -10.41 -13.79 -0.14
N LEU A 95 -9.85 -12.71 0.41
CA LEU A 95 -8.92 -12.73 1.54
C LEU A 95 -9.53 -11.97 2.72
N THR A 96 -9.75 -12.68 3.82
CA THR A 96 -10.42 -12.19 5.03
C THR A 96 -9.68 -12.57 6.31
N SER A 97 -8.61 -13.38 6.21
CA SER A 97 -7.68 -13.61 7.31
C SER A 97 -6.72 -12.44 7.48
N GLU A 98 -6.23 -12.22 8.70
CA GLU A 98 -5.19 -11.21 8.96
C GLU A 98 -3.93 -11.50 8.14
N GLN A 99 -3.55 -12.78 8.01
CA GLN A 99 -2.45 -13.23 7.16
C GLN A 99 -2.65 -12.81 5.69
N GLY A 100 -3.81 -13.13 5.11
CA GLY A 100 -4.14 -12.82 3.72
C GLY A 100 -4.11 -11.32 3.45
N VAL A 101 -4.73 -10.54 4.34
CA VAL A 101 -4.75 -9.07 4.25
C VAL A 101 -3.35 -8.48 4.40
N ALA A 102 -2.53 -9.00 5.32
CA ALA A 102 -1.14 -8.56 5.49
C ALA A 102 -0.29 -8.81 4.23
N LEU A 103 -0.45 -9.95 3.55
CA LEU A 103 0.25 -10.25 2.29
C LEU A 103 -0.13 -9.28 1.17
N VAL A 104 -1.41 -8.94 1.07
CA VAL A 104 -1.89 -7.97 0.07
C VAL A 104 -1.41 -6.56 0.40
N LEU A 105 -1.48 -6.15 1.66
CA LEU A 105 -0.94 -4.86 2.10
C LEU A 105 0.56 -4.75 1.76
N ASP A 106 1.32 -5.82 2.00
CA ASP A 106 2.75 -5.89 1.73
C ASP A 106 3.08 -5.67 0.25
N GLU A 107 2.40 -6.38 -0.67
CA GLU A 107 2.55 -6.12 -2.10
C GLU A 107 2.02 -4.73 -2.46
N HIS A 108 0.89 -4.29 -1.92
CA HIS A 108 0.31 -2.99 -2.24
C HIS A 108 1.20 -1.81 -1.84
N VAL A 109 1.96 -1.93 -0.74
CA VAL A 109 2.93 -0.92 -0.33
C VAL A 109 4.11 -0.83 -1.31
N ASN A 110 4.54 -1.95 -1.89
CA ASN A 110 5.70 -2.03 -2.80
C ASN A 110 5.32 -1.79 -4.28
N ARG A 111 4.25 -2.45 -4.75
CA ARG A 111 3.75 -2.54 -6.13
C ARG A 111 2.20 -2.50 -6.16
N PRO A 112 1.57 -1.36 -5.84
CA PRO A 112 0.11 -1.26 -5.72
C PRO A 112 -0.66 -1.70 -6.97
N GLY A 113 -0.15 -1.36 -8.17
CA GLY A 113 -0.79 -1.72 -9.43
C GLY A 113 -0.71 -3.20 -9.81
N HIS A 114 0.12 -4.00 -9.12
CA HIS A 114 0.30 -5.42 -9.44
C HIS A 114 -0.69 -6.32 -8.70
N VAL A 115 -1.12 -5.92 -7.51
CA VAL A 115 -1.99 -6.70 -6.61
C VAL A 115 -3.18 -7.36 -7.34
N PRO A 116 -4.02 -6.64 -8.11
CA PRO A 116 -5.15 -7.26 -8.80
C PRO A 116 -4.74 -8.37 -9.77
N GLY A 117 -3.67 -8.15 -10.55
CA GLY A 117 -3.15 -9.10 -11.52
C GLY A 117 -2.53 -10.32 -10.84
N THR A 118 -1.73 -10.10 -9.80
CA THR A 118 -1.08 -11.16 -9.01
C THR A 118 -2.13 -12.06 -8.35
N LEU A 119 -3.18 -11.49 -7.76
CA LEU A 119 -4.26 -12.25 -7.15
C LEU A 119 -5.10 -13.00 -8.20
N THR A 120 -5.40 -12.37 -9.33
CA THR A 120 -6.12 -13.02 -10.43
C THR A 120 -5.35 -14.24 -10.97
N ALA A 121 -4.03 -14.13 -11.12
CA ALA A 121 -3.19 -15.26 -11.52
C ALA A 121 -3.19 -16.40 -10.48
N ALA A 122 -3.18 -16.06 -9.19
CA ALA A 122 -3.28 -17.04 -8.11
C ALA A 122 -4.63 -17.76 -8.09
N LEU A 123 -5.73 -17.02 -8.27
CA LEU A 123 -7.09 -17.56 -8.37
C LEU A 123 -7.22 -18.51 -9.55
N ALA A 124 -6.71 -18.12 -10.73
CA ALA A 124 -6.71 -18.99 -11.91
C ALA A 124 -5.93 -20.29 -11.67
N LYS A 125 -4.79 -20.22 -10.96
CA LYS A 125 -3.96 -21.40 -10.66
C LYS A 125 -4.66 -22.43 -9.77
N ILE A 126 -5.52 -21.99 -8.85
CA ILE A 126 -6.27 -22.90 -7.97
C ILE A 126 -7.65 -23.28 -8.53
N GLY A 127 -8.00 -22.80 -9.72
CA GLY A 127 -9.34 -22.98 -10.30
C GLY A 127 -10.42 -22.37 -9.41
N ALA A 128 -10.14 -21.23 -8.78
CA ALA A 128 -11.07 -20.59 -7.86
C ALA A 128 -12.33 -20.09 -8.59
N HIS A 129 -13.47 -20.36 -7.96
CA HIS A 129 -14.77 -19.78 -8.29
C HIS A 129 -15.27 -18.94 -7.11
N ASP A 130 -16.53 -18.51 -7.14
CA ASP A 130 -17.17 -17.66 -6.12
C ASP A 130 -16.65 -17.94 -4.69
N PRO A 131 -16.14 -16.91 -3.96
CA PRO A 131 -15.66 -17.09 -2.60
C PRO A 131 -16.78 -17.31 -1.56
N ALA A 132 -18.04 -17.26 -1.99
CA ALA A 132 -19.18 -17.62 -1.14
C ALA A 132 -19.02 -19.06 -0.62
N GLY A 133 -18.98 -19.21 0.71
CA GLY A 133 -18.86 -20.51 1.37
C GLY A 133 -17.42 -21.02 1.55
N TRP A 134 -16.40 -20.30 1.11
CA TRP A 134 -15.00 -20.65 1.38
C TRP A 134 -14.74 -20.80 2.87
N GLN A 135 -13.91 -21.77 3.21
CA GLN A 135 -13.39 -22.06 4.55
C GLN A 135 -11.93 -21.61 4.67
N THR A 136 -11.35 -21.68 5.87
CA THR A 136 -9.93 -21.38 6.12
C THR A 136 -8.99 -22.14 5.17
N ALA A 137 -9.29 -23.40 4.87
CA ALA A 137 -8.49 -24.20 3.94
C ALA A 137 -8.49 -23.65 2.51
N ASP A 138 -9.60 -23.09 2.03
CA ASP A 138 -9.70 -22.49 0.70
C ASP A 138 -8.86 -21.22 0.60
N GLU A 139 -8.95 -20.38 1.62
CA GLU A 139 -8.13 -19.16 1.70
C GLU A 139 -6.64 -19.49 1.81
N ALA A 140 -6.27 -20.52 2.58
CA ALA A 140 -4.89 -20.99 2.69
C ALA A 140 -4.33 -21.47 1.33
N ARG A 141 -5.14 -22.17 0.51
CA ARG A 141 -4.76 -22.55 -0.86
C ARG A 141 -4.50 -21.31 -1.74
N LEU A 142 -5.36 -20.30 -1.63
CA LEU A 142 -5.16 -19.03 -2.34
C LEU A 142 -3.90 -18.31 -1.87
N ILE A 143 -3.65 -18.24 -0.57
CA ILE A 143 -2.45 -17.62 0.01
C ILE A 143 -1.18 -18.29 -0.54
N ALA A 144 -1.13 -19.63 -0.56
CA ALA A 144 0.00 -20.37 -1.10
C ALA A 144 0.24 -20.05 -2.59
N ALA A 145 -0.83 -20.04 -3.39
CA ALA A 145 -0.75 -19.68 -4.80
C ALA A 145 -0.33 -18.22 -5.02
N TYR A 146 -0.81 -17.31 -4.17
CA TYR A 146 -0.51 -15.89 -4.22
C TYR A 146 0.95 -15.60 -3.87
N VAL A 147 1.50 -16.23 -2.83
CA VAL A 147 2.94 -16.13 -2.48
C VAL A 147 3.83 -16.57 -3.66
N LEU A 148 3.43 -17.62 -4.39
CA LEU A 148 4.15 -18.04 -5.60
C LEU A 148 4.01 -17.04 -6.74
N ALA A 149 2.80 -16.51 -6.99
CA ALA A 149 2.54 -15.54 -8.05
C ALA A 149 3.34 -14.23 -7.83
N ARG A 150 3.49 -13.81 -6.56
CA ARG A 150 4.27 -12.63 -6.18
C ARG A 150 5.74 -12.71 -6.58
N LYS A 151 6.32 -13.91 -6.72
CA LYS A 151 7.70 -14.10 -7.21
C LYS A 151 7.90 -13.57 -8.63
N ALA A 152 6.86 -13.60 -9.45
CA ALA A 152 6.92 -13.12 -10.84
C ALA A 152 6.82 -11.59 -10.95
N THR A 153 6.67 -10.88 -9.82
CA THR A 153 6.65 -9.41 -9.78
C THR A 153 8.04 -8.85 -9.51
N ASN A 154 8.30 -7.61 -9.94
CA ASN A 154 9.53 -6.88 -9.59
C ASN A 154 9.51 -6.35 -8.14
N MET A 155 8.87 -7.07 -7.22
CA MET A 155 8.85 -6.75 -5.79
C MET A 155 10.20 -7.10 -5.17
N THR A 156 10.66 -6.29 -4.22
CA THR A 156 11.89 -6.57 -3.47
C THR A 156 11.66 -7.71 -2.47
N ASP A 157 12.52 -8.74 -2.51
CA ASP A 157 12.51 -9.89 -1.59
C ASP A 157 11.12 -10.50 -1.32
N PRO A 158 10.33 -10.86 -2.36
CA PRO A 158 8.92 -11.23 -2.17
C PRO A 158 8.73 -12.42 -1.23
N ILE A 159 9.70 -13.33 -1.18
CA ILE A 159 9.65 -14.54 -0.35
C ILE A 159 10.02 -14.27 1.10
N LYS A 160 11.16 -13.63 1.37
CA LYS A 160 11.54 -13.25 2.74
C LYS A 160 10.50 -12.36 3.42
N ARG A 161 9.73 -11.59 2.64
CA ARG A 161 8.62 -10.78 3.15
C ARG A 161 7.39 -11.62 3.49
N ALA A 162 7.03 -12.58 2.63
CA ALA A 162 5.95 -13.52 2.90
C ALA A 162 6.27 -14.45 4.09
N GLU A 163 7.51 -14.92 4.21
CA GLU A 163 7.99 -15.73 5.33
C GLU A 163 7.82 -14.99 6.67
N ARG A 164 8.21 -13.72 6.76
CA ARG A 164 8.00 -12.92 7.97
C ARG A 164 6.53 -12.80 8.38
N ILE A 165 5.62 -12.75 7.42
CA ILE A 165 4.18 -12.73 7.70
C ILE A 165 3.72 -14.10 8.21
N ALA A 166 4.24 -15.19 7.64
CA ALA A 166 3.98 -16.54 8.14
C ALA A 166 4.57 -16.76 9.55
N ASP A 167 5.75 -16.21 9.85
CA ASP A 167 6.34 -16.26 11.18
C ASP A 167 5.45 -15.55 12.21
N ALA A 168 4.86 -14.41 11.85
CA ALA A 168 3.92 -13.71 12.72
C ALA A 168 2.64 -14.52 13.00
N VAL A 169 2.20 -15.35 12.05
CA VAL A 169 1.11 -16.33 12.28
C VAL A 169 1.58 -17.43 13.24
N ASN A 170 2.77 -17.99 13.01
CA ASN A 170 3.33 -19.03 13.89
C ASN A 170 3.55 -18.52 15.33
N GLN A 171 3.78 -17.21 15.48
CA GLN A 171 3.93 -16.54 16.78
C GLN A 171 2.58 -16.07 17.37
N ASN A 172 1.44 -16.43 16.76
CA ASN A 172 0.09 -16.00 17.17
C ASN A 172 -0.08 -14.47 17.27
N THR A 173 0.69 -13.71 16.50
CA THR A 173 0.54 -12.25 16.38
C THR A 173 -0.40 -11.88 15.24
N LEU A 174 -0.59 -12.78 14.27
CA LEU A 174 -1.61 -12.71 13.22
C LEU A 174 -2.39 -14.03 13.17
N SER A 175 -3.66 -13.97 12.82
CA SER A 175 -4.49 -15.15 12.54
C SER A 175 -4.48 -15.52 11.05
N ALA A 176 -4.39 -16.81 10.78
CA ALA A 176 -4.62 -17.39 9.45
C ALA A 176 -6.09 -17.77 9.21
N ASP A 177 -6.95 -17.64 10.23
CA ASP A 177 -8.34 -18.05 10.13
C ASP A 177 -9.11 -17.11 9.19
N ARG A 178 -9.93 -17.71 8.33
CA ARG A 178 -10.83 -16.96 7.46
C ARG A 178 -11.77 -16.10 8.32
N GLY A 179 -11.92 -14.84 7.96
CA GLY A 179 -12.76 -13.88 8.69
C GLY A 179 -12.12 -13.28 9.95
N SER A 180 -10.87 -13.62 10.28
CA SER A 180 -10.19 -13.04 11.45
C SER A 180 -9.90 -11.54 11.30
N PHE A 181 -9.76 -11.02 10.07
CA PHE A 181 -9.56 -9.59 9.85
C PHE A 181 -10.90 -8.84 9.78
N VAL A 182 -11.08 -7.89 10.70
CA VAL A 182 -12.27 -7.02 10.79
C VAL A 182 -11.85 -5.55 10.65
N ILE A 183 -12.62 -4.75 9.89
CA ILE A 183 -12.42 -3.31 9.71
C ILE A 183 -13.44 -2.54 10.54
#